data_AF-A0A1S1LAX4-F1
#
_entry.id   AF-A0A1S1LAX4-F1
#
_cell.length_a   1.000
_cell.length_b   1.000
_cell.length_c   1.000
_cell.angle_alpha   90.00
_cell.angle_beta   90.00
_cell.angle_gamma   90.00
#
_symmetry.space_group_name_H-M   'P 1'
#
loop_
_entity.id
_entity.type
_entity.pdbx_description
1 polymer ?
#
loop_
_entity_poly.entity_id
_entity_poly.type
_entity_poly.pdbx_seq_one_letter_code
_entity_poly.pdbx_strand_id
1 'polypeptide(L)' 'MPDLAGLQWSDVKPLLRKLGRVNVATKEVPVDDPSKKSRIFAQDPAAGAHLEPGAKITLTFGT' A
#
# COMPACT_ATOMS: atom_id res chain seq x y z
N MET A 1 6.19 7.26 -5.18
CA MET A 1 5.35 6.38 -4.33
C MET A 1 4.82 7.22 -3.17
N PRO A 2 3.51 7.33 -2.95
CA PRO A 2 2.96 7.99 -1.76
C PRO A 2 3.24 7.16 -0.50
N ASP A 3 3.19 7.80 0.66
CA ASP A 3 3.18 7.08 1.93
C ASP A 3 1.77 6.54 2.19
N LEU A 4 1.68 5.22 2.26
CA LEU A 4 0.45 4.46 2.47
C LEU A 4 0.51 3.69 3.79
N ALA A 5 1.64 3.70 4.50
CA ALA A 5 1.80 2.98 5.75
C ALA A 5 0.83 3.55 6.80
N GLY A 6 0.11 2.66 7.51
CA GLY A 6 -0.90 3.05 8.48
C GLY A 6 -2.25 3.51 7.90
N LEU A 7 -2.37 3.65 6.58
CA LEU A 7 -3.65 3.93 5.89
C LEU A 7 -4.45 2.66 5.62
N GLN A 8 -5.76 2.86 5.41
CA GLN A 8 -6.67 1.82 4.95
C GLN A 8 -6.71 1.76 3.41
N TRP A 9 -7.04 0.60 2.87
CA TRP A 9 -7.19 0.39 1.42
C TRP A 9 -8.11 1.44 0.75
N SER A 10 -9.16 1.87 1.46
CA SER A 10 -10.10 2.88 1.01
C SER A 10 -9.44 4.23 0.70
N ASP A 11 -8.48 4.67 1.52
CA ASP A 11 -7.72 5.91 1.33
C ASP A 11 -6.61 5.75 0.29
N VAL A 12 -6.10 4.53 0.15
CA VAL A 12 -4.96 4.18 -0.71
C VAL A 12 -5.37 4.07 -2.18
N LYS A 13 -6.54 3.48 -2.46
CA LYS A 13 -7.08 3.31 -3.81
C LYS A 13 -7.11 4.62 -4.63
N PRO A 14 -7.61 5.77 -4.12
CA PRO A 14 -7.57 7.02 -4.87
C PRO A 14 -6.15 7.58 -5.04
N LEU A 15 -5.25 7.37 -4.08
CA LEU A 15 -3.83 7.77 -4.19
C LEU A 15 -3.12 7.00 -5.31
N LEU A 16 -3.30 5.68 -5.35
CA LEU A 16 -2.75 4.82 -6.41
C LEU A 16 -3.32 5.19 -7.78
N ARG A 17 -4.61 5.52 -7.85
CA ARG A 17 -5.24 5.99 -9.09
C ARG A 17 -4.65 7.31 -9.60
N LYS A 18 -4.20 8.21 -8.71
CA LYS A 18 -3.51 9.46 -9.08
C LYS A 18 -2.11 9.21 -9.65
N LEU A 19 -1.45 8.11 -9.28
CA LEU A 19 -0.13 7.73 -9.80
C LEU A 19 -0.20 7.20 -11.24
N GLY A 20 -1.40 6.86 -11.74
CA GLY A 20 -1.61 6.40 -13.11
C GLY A 20 -1.61 4.88 -13.24
N ARG A 21 -1.07 4.36 -14.34
CA ARG A 21 -0.94 2.91 -14.59
C ARG A 21 0.12 2.33 -13.63
N VAL A 22 -0.33 1.80 -12.51
CA VAL A 22 0.50 1.05 -11.54
C VAL A 22 -0.15 -0.31 -11.29
N ASN A 23 0.67 -1.33 -11.04
CA ASN A 23 0.20 -2.69 -10.85
C ASN A 23 0.23 -3.05 -9.36
N VAL A 24 -0.93 -3.09 -8.72
CA VAL A 24 -1.02 -3.20 -7.25
C VAL A 24 -1.21 -4.65 -6.84
N ALA A 25 -0.30 -5.18 -6.05
CA ALA A 25 -0.38 -6.49 -5.41
C ALA A 25 -0.62 -6.30 -3.91
N THR A 26 -1.57 -7.04 -3.34
CA THR A 26 -1.88 -7.00 -1.92
C THR A 26 -1.43 -8.28 -1.25
N LYS A 27 -0.80 -8.16 -0.09
CA LYS A 27 -0.41 -9.25 0.81
C LYS A 27 -1.04 -9.03 2.16
N GLU A 28 -1.37 -10.11 2.83
CA GLU A 28 -1.99 -10.09 4.14
C GLU A 28 -1.07 -10.78 5.14
N VAL A 29 -0.89 -10.16 6.30
CA VAL A 29 -0.10 -10.70 7.41
C VAL A 29 -0.94 -10.67 8.67
N PRO A 30 -0.95 -11.76 9.46
CA PRO A 30 -1.66 -11.78 10.73
C PRO A 30 -1.01 -10.78 11.68
N VAL A 31 -1.82 -9.93 12.32
CA VAL A 31 -1.35 -9.01 13.35
C VAL A 31 -2.12 -9.24 14.65
N ASP A 32 -1.39 -9.35 15.76
CA ASP A 32 -1.97 -9.47 17.10
C ASP A 32 -2.67 -8.19 17.56
N ASP A 33 -2.28 -7.06 16.98
CA ASP A 33 -2.73 -5.73 17.38
C ASP A 33 -4.00 -5.34 16.59
N PRO A 34 -5.18 -5.26 17.23
CA PRO A 34 -6.44 -4.92 16.56
C PRO A 34 -6.41 -3.52 15.94
N SER A 35 -5.56 -2.62 16.46
CA SER A 35 -5.36 -1.28 15.92
C SER A 35 -4.70 -1.29 14.53
N LYS A 36 -3.97 -2.36 14.22
CA LYS A 36 -3.24 -2.58 12.97
C LYS A 36 -4.03 -3.43 11.97
N LYS A 37 -5.18 -4.00 12.39
CA LYS A 37 -6.08 -4.71 11.49
C LYS A 37 -6.65 -3.76 10.44
N SER A 38 -6.71 -4.26 9.20
CA SER A 38 -7.10 -3.51 8.00
C SER A 38 -6.24 -2.29 7.66
N ARG A 39 -5.03 -2.17 8.22
CA ARG A 39 -4.08 -1.10 7.87
C ARG A 39 -2.90 -1.66 7.09
N ILE A 40 -2.30 -0.82 6.27
CA ILE A 40 -1.05 -1.16 5.58
C ILE A 40 0.09 -1.15 6.59
N PHE A 41 0.71 -2.30 6.75
CA PHE A 41 1.90 -2.50 7.56
C PHE A 41 3.17 -2.13 6.80
N ALA A 42 3.22 -2.48 5.52
CA ALA A 42 4.39 -2.22 4.67
C ALA A 42 3.97 -1.97 3.22
N GLN A 43 4.79 -1.21 2.52
CA GLN A 43 4.65 -0.94 1.11
C GLN A 43 6.00 -1.12 0.40
N ASP A 44 5.94 -1.58 -0.84
CA ASP A 44 7.10 -1.73 -1.70
C ASP A 44 6.71 -1.29 -3.13
N PRO A 45 7.45 -0.36 -3.77
CA PRO A 45 8.63 0.36 -3.27
C PRO A 45 8.33 1.35 -2.12
N ALA A 46 9.36 1.81 -1.41
CA ALA A 46 9.19 2.67 -0.23
C ALA A 46 8.56 4.03 -0.54
N ALA A 47 8.00 4.71 0.47
CA ALA A 47 7.44 6.05 0.31
C ALA A 47 8.50 7.03 -0.25
N GLY A 48 8.10 7.89 -1.18
CA GLY A 48 9.00 8.78 -1.90
C GLY A 48 9.79 8.13 -3.04
N ALA A 49 9.78 6.81 -3.18
CA ALA A 49 10.49 6.14 -4.26
C ALA A 49 9.96 6.55 -5.64
N HIS A 50 10.86 6.61 -6.62
CA HIS A 50 10.50 6.85 -8.01
C HIS A 50 9.67 5.68 -8.54
N LEU A 51 8.49 5.97 -9.11
CA LEU A 51 7.63 4.98 -9.72
C LEU A 51 7.69 5.16 -11.22
N GLU A 52 8.13 4.12 -11.92
CA GLU A 52 8.06 4.08 -13.37
C GLU A 52 6.62 3.81 -13.85
N PRO A 53 6.26 4.19 -15.08
CA PRO A 53 4.98 3.85 -15.68
C PRO A 53 4.81 2.31 -15.73
N GLY A 54 3.76 1.78 -15.09
CA GLY A 54 3.53 0.34 -14.99
C GLY A 54 4.24 -0.35 -13.82
N ALA A 55 4.89 0.41 -12.93
CA ALA A 55 5.57 -0.15 -11.76
C ALA A 55 4.63 -1.01 -10.90
N LYS A 56 5.18 -2.12 -10.40
CA LYS A 56 4.48 -3.01 -9.48
C LYS A 56 4.63 -2.48 -8.05
N ILE A 57 3.49 -2.32 -7.38
CA ILE A 57 3.40 -1.86 -6.00
C ILE A 57 2.87 -3.01 -5.16
N THR A 58 3.64 -3.48 -4.19
CA THR A 58 3.21 -4.51 -3.24
C THR A 58 2.84 -3.86 -1.92
N LEU A 59 1.62 -4.06 -1.46
CA LEU A 59 1.10 -3.54 -0.21
C LEU A 59 0.80 -4.69 0.74
N THR A 60 1.24 -4.57 1.98
CA THR A 60 1.06 -5.59 3.01
C THR A 60 0.10 -5.06 4.06
N PHE A 61 -1.01 -5.77 4.31
CA PHE A 61 -2.07 -5.41 5.24
C PHE A 61 -2.02 -6.31 6.46
N GLY A 62 -2.24 -5.72 7.64
CA GLY A 62 -2.52 -6.49 8.85
C GLY A 62 -3.95 -7.02 8.83
N THR A 63 -4.13 -8.33 9.04
CA THR A 63 -5.44 -8.97 9.27
C THR A 63 -5.60 -9.45 10.71
#